data_AF-A0A871R529-F1
#
_entry.id   AF-A0A871R529-F1
#
_cell.length_a   1.000
_cell.length_b   1.000
_cell.length_c   1.000
_cell.angle_alpha   90.00
_cell.angle_beta   90.00
_cell.angle_gamma   90.00
#
_symmetry.space_group_name_H-M   'P 1'
#
loop_
_entity.id
_entity.type
_entity.pdbx_description
1 polymer ?
#
loop_
_entity_poly.entity_id
_entity_poly.type
_entity_poly.pdbx_seq_one_letter_code
_entity_poly.pdbx_strand_id
1 'polypeptide(L)'
;MTEKKENRIEPATIGRLFQAVAFPDPDNTRITKKTLDMVSEYIELFTEEAITRANQCRIEQEQQVARNYEVEAGEEKKVQDGGVIDSRHLEAIAGLLVLDF
;
A
#
# COMPACT_ATOMS: atom_id res chain seq x y z
N MET A 1 4.70 -15.01 21.87
CA MET A 1 3.46 -14.24 22.15
C MET A 1 3.11 -13.53 20.87
N THR A 2 2.15 -14.03 20.10
CA THR A 2 1.66 -13.35 18.89
C THR A 2 0.69 -12.27 19.33
N GLU A 3 1.19 -11.04 19.43
CA GLU A 3 0.32 -9.87 19.49
C GLU A 3 -0.58 -9.88 18.24
N LYS A 4 -1.87 -9.79 18.46
CA LYS A 4 -2.86 -9.67 17.39
C LYS A 4 -2.66 -8.27 16.79
N LYS A 5 -1.97 -8.15 15.65
CA LYS A 5 -1.95 -6.90 14.88
C LYS A 5 -3.42 -6.49 14.65
N GLU A 6 -3.80 -5.32 15.16
CA GLU A 6 -5.19 -4.83 15.18
C GLU A 6 -5.80 -4.67 13.78
N ASN A 7 -4.94 -4.59 12.74
CA ASN A 7 -5.32 -4.34 11.35
C ASN A 7 -5.23 -5.55 10.41
N ARG A 8 -5.06 -6.77 10.94
CA ARG A 8 -4.92 -7.98 10.09
C ARG A 8 -6.27 -8.43 9.52
N ILE A 9 -6.33 -8.63 8.20
CA ILE A 9 -7.52 -9.20 7.55
C ILE A 9 -7.69 -10.66 8.00
N GLU A 10 -8.88 -11.00 8.49
CA GLU A 10 -9.17 -12.36 8.94
C GLU A 10 -8.96 -13.39 7.80
N PRO A 11 -8.24 -14.51 8.04
CA PRO A 11 -7.99 -15.53 7.02
C PRO A 11 -9.24 -16.09 6.36
N ALA A 12 -10.35 -16.17 7.11
CA ALA A 12 -11.64 -16.61 6.57
C ALA A 12 -12.20 -15.65 5.51
N THR A 13 -11.94 -14.35 5.63
CA THR A 13 -12.33 -13.33 4.64
C THR A 13 -11.50 -13.48 3.37
N ILE A 14 -10.19 -13.69 3.48
CA ILE A 14 -9.32 -13.97 2.35
C ILE A 14 -9.73 -15.27 1.65
N GLY A 15 -10.05 -16.32 2.42
CA GLY A 15 -10.56 -17.58 1.87
C GLY A 15 -11.85 -17.40 1.07
N ARG A 16 -12.78 -16.58 1.56
CA ARG A 16 -14.01 -16.20 0.84
C ARG A 16 -13.71 -15.42 -0.44
N LEU A 17 -12.77 -14.47 -0.39
CA LEU A 17 -12.34 -13.71 -1.58
C LEU A 17 -11.79 -14.64 -2.65
N PHE A 18 -10.89 -15.55 -2.29
CA PHE A 18 -10.28 -16.46 -3.26
C PHE A 18 -11.30 -17.39 -3.91
N GLN A 19 -12.24 -17.92 -3.13
CA GLN A 19 -13.32 -18.74 -3.66
C GLN A 19 -14.27 -17.95 -4.58
N ALA A 20 -14.50 -16.67 -4.28
CA ALA A 20 -15.43 -15.85 -5.05
C ALA A 20 -14.87 -15.37 -6.39
N VAL A 21 -13.57 -14.99 -6.43
CA VAL A 21 -13.02 -14.26 -7.60
C VAL A 21 -11.67 -14.76 -8.11
N ALA A 22 -10.95 -15.61 -7.37
CA ALA A 22 -9.58 -16.00 -7.73
C ALA A 22 -9.50 -17.41 -8.32
N PHE A 23 -10.23 -18.38 -7.78
CA PHE A 23 -10.18 -19.77 -8.24
C PHE A 23 -11.06 -19.98 -9.47
N PRO A 24 -10.51 -20.47 -10.60
CA PRO A 24 -11.31 -20.78 -11.79
C PRO A 24 -12.32 -21.91 -11.55
N ASP A 25 -12.01 -22.84 -10.63
CA ASP A 25 -12.89 -23.92 -10.17
C ASP A 25 -13.02 -23.85 -8.64
N PRO A 26 -13.93 -23.01 -8.10
CA PRO A 26 -14.11 -22.83 -6.66
C PRO A 26 -14.54 -24.12 -5.93
N ASP A 27 -15.33 -24.95 -6.60
CA ASP A 27 -15.92 -26.14 -5.99
C ASP A 27 -14.88 -27.22 -5.72
N ASN A 28 -13.82 -27.31 -6.54
CA ASN A 28 -12.73 -28.28 -6.35
C ASN A 28 -11.42 -27.67 -5.83
N THR A 29 -11.24 -26.35 -5.91
CA THR A 29 -10.01 -25.71 -5.42
C THR A 29 -10.10 -25.44 -3.92
N ARG A 30 -9.05 -25.82 -3.18
CA ARG A 30 -8.94 -25.61 -1.73
C ARG A 30 -7.60 -24.97 -1.39
N ILE A 31 -7.61 -24.13 -0.37
CA ILE A 31 -6.42 -23.47 0.15
C ILE A 31 -6.27 -23.76 1.63
N THR A 32 -5.04 -24.04 2.05
CA THR A 32 -4.77 -24.39 3.45
C THR A 32 -4.83 -23.15 4.33
N LYS A 33 -5.18 -23.32 5.60
CA LYS A 33 -5.15 -22.23 6.59
C LYS A 33 -3.78 -21.56 6.67
N LYS A 34 -2.70 -22.35 6.68
CA LYS A 34 -1.32 -21.84 6.71
C LYS A 34 -1.02 -20.91 5.54
N THR A 35 -1.50 -21.25 4.33
CA THR A 35 -1.36 -20.39 3.15
C THR A 35 -2.18 -19.11 3.29
N LEU A 36 -3.42 -19.20 3.81
CA LEU A 36 -4.25 -18.00 4.07
C LEU A 36 -3.60 -17.06 5.09
N ASP A 37 -2.95 -17.61 6.11
CA ASP A 37 -2.20 -16.82 7.09
C ASP A 37 -1.04 -16.08 6.39
N MET A 38 -0.27 -16.75 5.52
CA MET A 38 0.80 -16.10 4.73
C MET A 38 0.26 -15.02 3.78
N VAL A 39 -0.86 -15.28 3.11
CA VAL A 39 -1.50 -14.29 2.22
C VAL A 39 -1.95 -13.06 3.01
N SER A 40 -2.44 -13.25 4.24
CA SER A 40 -2.81 -12.16 5.14
C SER A 40 -1.62 -11.25 5.44
N GLU A 41 -0.44 -11.83 5.72
CA GLU A 41 0.81 -11.07 5.88
C GLU A 41 1.28 -10.39 4.59
N TYR A 42 1.10 -11.05 3.45
CA TYR A 42 1.43 -10.47 2.15
C TYR A 42 0.55 -9.27 1.79
N ILE A 43 -0.76 -9.33 2.05
CA ILE A 43 -1.68 -8.20 1.82
C ILE A 43 -1.34 -7.02 2.74
N GLU A 44 -0.97 -7.29 3.99
CA GLU A 44 -0.48 -6.26 4.90
C GLU A 44 0.77 -5.58 4.31
N LEU A 45 1.76 -6.36 3.91
CA LEU A 45 3.00 -5.83 3.33
C LEU A 45 2.73 -4.98 2.07
N PHE A 46 1.89 -5.48 1.16
CA PHE A 46 1.46 -4.74 -0.03
C PHE A 46 0.80 -3.41 0.34
N THR A 47 -0.07 -3.40 1.35
CA THR A 47 -0.80 -2.21 1.78
C THR A 47 0.13 -1.19 2.45
N GLU A 48 1.02 -1.65 3.33
CA GLU A 48 2.03 -0.81 3.99
C GLU A 48 2.98 -0.18 2.96
N GLU A 49 3.40 -0.95 1.94
CA GLU A 49 4.26 -0.46 0.86
C GLU A 49 3.55 0.58 -0.01
N ALA A 50 2.28 0.32 -0.36
CA ALA A 50 1.45 1.27 -1.11
C ALA A 50 1.32 2.61 -0.39
N ILE A 51 1.04 2.60 0.92
CA ILE A 51 0.91 3.81 1.74
C ILE A 51 2.26 4.54 1.81
N THR A 52 3.34 3.82 2.06
CA THR A 52 4.68 4.40 2.23
C THR A 52 5.14 5.07 0.95
N ARG A 53 5.02 4.40 -0.20
CA ARG A 53 5.40 4.95 -1.50
C ARG A 53 4.51 6.10 -1.94
N ALA A 54 3.20 6.03 -1.68
CA ALA A 54 2.29 7.14 -1.97
C ALA A 54 2.63 8.38 -1.12
N ASN A 55 2.97 8.21 0.17
CA ASN A 55 3.39 9.34 1.00
C ASN A 55 4.74 9.91 0.55
N GLN A 56 5.69 9.06 0.16
CA GLN A 56 6.97 9.49 -0.40
C GLN A 56 6.78 10.31 -1.68
N CYS A 57 5.93 9.83 -2.59
CA CYS A 57 5.55 10.54 -3.82
C CYS A 57 4.95 11.93 -3.52
N ARG A 58 4.06 12.04 -2.51
CA ARG A 58 3.51 13.32 -2.05
C ARG A 58 4.62 14.28 -1.60
N ILE A 59 5.52 13.82 -0.74
CA ILE A 59 6.63 14.64 -0.21
C ILE A 59 7.53 15.13 -1.35
N GLU A 60 7.86 14.26 -2.31
CA GLU A 60 8.70 14.60 -3.46
C GLU A 60 8.05 15.65 -4.37
N GLN A 61 6.74 15.53 -4.60
CA GLN A 61 5.98 16.52 -5.37
C GLN A 61 5.94 17.88 -4.67
N GLU A 62 5.64 17.90 -3.37
CA GLU A 62 5.64 19.13 -2.57
C GLU A 62 7.03 19.81 -2.56
N GLN A 63 8.11 19.02 -2.44
CA GLN A 63 9.48 19.51 -2.52
C GLN A 63 9.81 20.05 -3.91
N GLN A 64 9.37 19.38 -4.97
CA GLN A 64 9.59 19.84 -6.35
C GLN A 64 8.89 21.17 -6.60
N VAL A 65 7.65 21.33 -6.12
CA VAL A 65 6.92 22.59 -6.19
C VAL A 65 7.66 23.68 -5.42
N ALA A 66 8.08 23.42 -4.17
CA ALA A 66 8.86 24.37 -3.37
C ALA A 66 10.14 24.82 -4.08
N ARG A 67 10.94 23.89 -4.62
CA ARG A 67 12.15 24.19 -5.40
C ARG A 67 11.89 25.08 -6.61
N ASN A 68 10.77 24.88 -7.31
CA ASN A 68 10.41 25.69 -8.47
C ASN A 68 10.06 27.14 -8.08
N TYR A 69 9.58 27.38 -6.85
CA TYR A 69 9.28 28.71 -6.33
C TYR A 69 10.47 29.36 -5.59
N GLU A 70 11.39 28.57 -5.02
CA GLU A 70 12.58 29.06 -4.30
C GLU A 70 13.66 29.68 -5.21
N VAL A 71 13.48 29.68 -6.54
CA VAL A 71 14.33 30.47 -7.46
C VAL A 71 14.25 31.98 -7.15
N GLU A 72 13.27 32.44 -6.36
CA GLU A 72 13.12 33.86 -5.96
C GLU A 72 13.37 34.18 -4.47
N ALA A 73 13.48 33.21 -3.56
CA ALA A 73 13.70 33.49 -2.12
C ALA A 73 14.45 32.34 -1.42
N GLY A 74 15.67 32.61 -0.95
CA GLY A 74 16.63 31.63 -0.43
C GLY A 74 16.34 31.08 0.98
N GLU A 75 15.19 30.46 1.19
CA GLU A 75 14.92 29.68 2.41
C GLU A 75 14.47 28.26 2.06
N GLU A 76 15.27 27.24 2.40
CA GLU A 76 14.91 25.82 2.25
C GLU A 76 13.74 25.47 3.19
N LYS A 77 12.51 25.40 2.68
CA LYS A 77 11.39 24.87 3.47
C LYS A 77 11.44 23.35 3.50
N LYS A 78 11.85 22.77 4.64
CA LYS A 78 11.62 21.35 4.91
C LYS A 78 10.11 21.07 4.89
N VAL A 79 9.67 20.36 3.87
CA VAL A 79 8.29 19.87 3.73
C VAL A 79 7.95 19.06 4.99
N GLN A 80 6.90 19.48 5.69
CA GLN A 80 6.49 18.87 6.95
C GLN A 80 5.87 17.49 6.72
N ASP A 81 6.18 16.57 7.63
CA ASP A 81 5.48 15.30 7.76
C ASP A 81 4.08 15.58 8.36
N GLY A 82 3.09 15.84 7.50
CA GLY A 82 1.77 16.31 7.94
C GLY A 82 0.74 16.62 6.85
N GLY A 83 0.92 16.08 5.63
CA GLY A 83 0.01 16.29 4.51
C GLY A 83 -1.04 15.19 4.33
N VAL A 84 -2.06 15.45 3.51
CA VAL A 84 -3.09 14.46 3.17
C VAL A 84 -2.63 13.63 1.97
N ILE A 85 -2.61 12.31 2.13
CA ILE A 85 -2.37 11.37 1.02
C ILE A 85 -3.65 11.29 0.18
N ASP A 86 -3.60 11.84 -1.04
CA ASP A 86 -4.65 11.74 -2.05
C ASP A 86 -4.44 10.53 -2.99
N SER A 87 -5.52 10.07 -3.60
CA SER A 87 -5.59 9.04 -4.65
C SER A 87 -4.56 9.23 -5.77
N ARG A 88 -4.32 10.48 -6.19
CA ARG A 88 -3.33 10.83 -7.22
C ARG A 88 -1.90 10.38 -6.90
N HIS A 89 -1.52 10.37 -5.61
CA HIS A 89 -0.18 9.91 -5.22
C HIS A 89 -0.03 8.39 -5.34
N LEU A 90 -1.11 7.66 -5.03
CA LEU A 90 -1.17 6.21 -5.22
C LEU A 90 -1.18 5.86 -6.71
N GLU A 91 -1.97 6.56 -7.53
CA GLU A 91 -2.02 6.38 -8.99
C GLU A 91 -0.64 6.57 -9.63
N ALA A 92 0.12 7.58 -9.18
CA ALA A 92 1.46 7.85 -9.69
C ALA A 92 2.47 6.71 -9.44
N ILE A 93 2.29 5.92 -8.37
CA ILE A 93 3.19 4.81 -8.02
C ILE A 93 2.58 3.42 -8.33
N ALA A 94 1.31 3.34 -8.69
CA ALA A 94 0.58 2.09 -8.86
C ALA A 94 1.22 1.16 -9.90
N GLY A 95 1.71 1.72 -11.00
CA GLY A 95 2.38 0.92 -12.05
C GLY A 95 3.63 0.22 -11.55
N LEU A 96 4.47 0.91 -10.78
CA LEU A 96 5.68 0.31 -10.19
C LEU A 96 5.33 -0.65 -9.06
N LEU A 97 4.35 -0.29 -8.22
CA LEU A 97 3.87 -1.12 -7.13
C LEU A 97 3.36 -2.47 -7.64
N VAL A 98 2.62 -2.52 -8.74
CA VAL A 98 2.10 -3.77 -9.32
C VAL A 98 3.18 -4.59 -10.01
N LEU A 99 4.30 -4.00 -10.42
CA LEU A 99 5.42 -4.76 -11.00
C LEU A 99 6.26 -5.49 -9.93
N ASP A 100 6.27 -4.97 -8.70
CA ASP A 100 7.01 -5.56 -7.58
C ASP A 100 6.27 -6.76 -6.94
N PHE A 101 4.96 -6.91 -7.19
CA PHE A 101 4.06 -7.88 -6.54
C PHE A 101 3.40 -8.82 -7.55
#